data_AF-A0A2A2D592-F1
#
_entry.id   AF-A0A2A2D592-F1
#
_cell.length_a   1.000
_cell.length_b   1.000
_cell.length_c   1.000
_cell.angle_alpha   90.00
_cell.angle_beta   90.00
_cell.angle_gamma   90.00
#
_symmetry.space_group_name_H-M   'P 1'
#
loop_
_entity.id
_entity.type
_entity.pdbx_description
1 polymer ?
#
loop_
_entity_poly.entity_id
_entity_poly.type
_entity_poly.pdbx_seq_one_letter_code
_entity_poly.pdbx_strand_id
1 'polypeptide(L)'
;MSEYERSRTMPALSEHVFDQAGDVNWLGSWLPQELHVRAERLPAVTVHEDRTGQDEPALFRTRADEMRLEWGTREGGAYTGWLQVAGTGAGASEVTVHLSFADERHDPGEEVVLTALERSLERLEEQVRLRVEDAG
;
A
#
# COMPACT_ATOMS: atom_id res chain seq x y z
N MET A 1 10.13 5.32 17.13
CA MET A 1 9.52 5.61 15.82
C MET A 1 10.37 4.93 14.79
N SER A 2 9.77 4.05 14.01
CA SER A 2 10.44 3.26 12.98
C SER A 2 9.82 3.56 11.63
N GLU A 3 10.64 3.70 10.60
CA GLU A 3 10.22 4.06 9.26
C GLU A 3 10.84 3.08 8.28
N TYR A 4 10.02 2.53 7.38
CA TYR A 4 10.43 1.54 6.41
C TYR A 4 9.93 1.92 5.03
N GLU A 5 10.80 1.86 4.04
CA GLU A 5 10.43 2.10 2.65
C GLU A 5 11.01 1.06 1.70
N ARG A 6 10.25 0.79 0.64
CA ARG A 6 10.68 -0.02 -0.49
C ARG A 6 10.16 0.57 -1.78
N SER A 7 11.02 0.56 -2.79
CA SER A 7 10.68 0.95 -4.15
C SER A 7 10.79 -0.24 -5.10
N ARG A 8 9.96 -0.24 -6.14
CA ARG A 8 10.01 -1.22 -7.22
C ARG A 8 9.56 -0.61 -8.54
N THR A 9 10.29 -0.95 -9.59
CA THR A 9 9.94 -0.58 -10.96
C THR A 9 8.83 -1.48 -11.48
N MET A 10 7.77 -0.87 -11.99
CA MET A 10 6.61 -1.49 -12.60
C MET A 10 6.67 -1.36 -14.12
N PRO A 11 6.33 -2.43 -14.88
CA PRO A 11 6.32 -2.42 -16.34
C PRO A 11 5.04 -1.79 -16.92
N ALA A 12 4.58 -0.67 -16.36
CA ALA A 12 3.42 0.07 -16.86
C ALA A 12 3.51 1.57 -16.57
N LEU A 13 2.64 2.34 -17.23
CA LEU A 13 2.47 3.78 -17.00
C LEU A 13 1.98 4.09 -15.58
N SER A 14 2.38 5.24 -15.05
CA SER A 14 2.16 5.58 -13.64
C SER A 14 0.67 5.75 -13.35
N GLU A 15 -0.10 6.22 -14.33
CA GLU A 15 -1.56 6.29 -14.29
C GLU A 15 -2.20 4.92 -14.11
N HIS A 16 -1.73 3.90 -14.85
CA HIS A 16 -2.28 2.55 -14.78
C HIS A 16 -1.94 1.88 -13.45
N VAL A 17 -0.70 2.06 -12.99
CA VAL A 17 -0.24 1.52 -11.71
C VAL A 17 -0.98 2.19 -10.55
N PHE A 18 -1.16 3.51 -10.62
CA PHE A 18 -1.88 4.28 -9.60
C PHE A 18 -3.37 3.89 -9.54
N ASP A 19 -4.04 3.76 -10.69
CA ASP A 19 -5.42 3.31 -10.77
C ASP A 19 -5.59 1.90 -10.16
N GLN A 20 -4.69 0.97 -10.53
CA GLN A 20 -4.69 -0.39 -10.01
C GLN A 20 -4.41 -0.46 -8.51
N ALA A 21 -3.42 0.31 -8.02
CA ALA A 21 -3.06 0.34 -6.61
C ALA A 21 -4.15 1.02 -5.75
N GLY A 22 -4.85 2.00 -6.32
CA GLY A 22 -5.92 2.76 -5.67
C GLY A 22 -7.27 2.05 -5.66
N ASP A 23 -7.44 0.96 -6.43
CA ASP A 23 -8.68 0.18 -6.44
C ASP A 23 -8.85 -0.55 -5.10
N VAL A 24 -9.96 -0.22 -4.41
CA VAL A 24 -10.24 -0.66 -3.05
C VAL A 24 -10.54 -2.15 -2.98
N ASN A 25 -11.03 -2.76 -4.07
CA ASN A 25 -11.19 -4.21 -4.15
C ASN A 25 -9.83 -4.91 -4.23
N TRP A 26 -8.81 -4.22 -4.75
CA TRP A 26 -7.46 -4.73 -4.92
C TRP A 26 -6.51 -4.39 -3.77
N LEU A 27 -6.80 -3.33 -3.00
CA LEU A 27 -6.04 -2.94 -1.81
C LEU A 27 -5.79 -4.16 -0.90
N GLY A 28 -6.82 -4.94 -0.58
CA GLY A 28 -6.67 -6.14 0.28
C GLY A 28 -5.83 -7.27 -0.33
N SER A 29 -5.60 -7.27 -1.64
CA SER A 29 -4.84 -8.32 -2.35
C SER A 29 -3.33 -8.02 -2.38
N TRP A 30 -2.97 -6.75 -2.59
CA TRP A 30 -1.56 -6.35 -2.68
C TRP A 30 -1.03 -5.75 -1.39
N LEU A 31 -1.87 -5.19 -0.50
CA LEU A 31 -1.40 -4.70 0.79
C LEU A 31 -0.79 -5.85 1.61
N PRO A 32 0.17 -5.54 2.50
CA PRO A 32 0.79 -6.58 3.31
C PRO A 32 -0.30 -7.14 4.23
N GLN A 33 -0.47 -8.46 4.23
CA GLN A 33 -1.60 -9.13 4.89
C GLN A 33 -1.65 -8.83 6.38
N GLU A 34 -0.49 -8.60 7.00
CA GLU A 34 -0.33 -8.18 8.39
C GLU A 34 -0.99 -6.82 8.72
N LEU A 35 -1.42 -6.06 7.70
CA LEU A 35 -2.03 -4.73 7.81
C LEU A 35 -3.51 -4.74 7.37
N HIS A 36 -4.16 -5.91 7.37
CA HIS A 36 -5.54 -6.22 6.95
C HIS A 36 -6.48 -5.01 6.84
N VAL A 37 -6.65 -4.50 5.62
CA VAL A 37 -7.66 -3.51 5.27
C VAL A 37 -8.96 -4.22 4.88
N ARG A 38 -9.98 -4.18 5.73
CA ARG A 38 -11.36 -4.57 5.34
C ARG A 38 -12.10 -3.38 4.76
N ALA A 39 -12.46 -3.51 3.49
CA ALA A 39 -13.20 -2.53 2.71
C ALA A 39 -14.72 -2.61 2.97
N GLU A 40 -15.16 -2.51 4.22
CA GLU A 40 -16.60 -2.53 4.55
C GLU A 40 -17.17 -1.11 4.53
N ARG A 41 -17.25 -0.54 3.30
CA ARG A 41 -17.81 0.77 2.93
C ARG A 41 -16.87 1.98 3.12
N LEU A 42 -16.42 2.56 2.01
CA LEU A 42 -15.66 3.83 1.95
C LEU A 42 -16.32 4.97 2.75
N PRO A 43 -15.59 5.95 3.36
CA PRO A 43 -14.14 6.12 3.51
C PRO A 43 -13.72 5.93 4.99
N ALA A 44 -13.68 4.68 5.44
CA ALA A 44 -12.91 4.27 6.60
C ALA A 44 -12.46 2.85 6.29
N VAL A 45 -11.23 2.72 5.79
CA VAL A 45 -10.61 1.44 5.54
C VAL A 45 -10.40 0.81 6.92
N THR A 46 -11.11 -0.24 7.30
CA THR A 46 -10.94 -0.80 8.64
C THR A 46 -9.63 -1.59 8.68
N VAL A 47 -8.69 -1.22 9.54
CA VAL A 47 -7.46 -1.99 9.76
C VAL A 47 -7.72 -2.99 10.87
N HIS A 48 -7.53 -4.28 10.58
CA HIS A 48 -7.63 -5.35 11.57
C HIS A 48 -6.25 -5.62 12.17
N GLU A 49 -6.06 -5.23 13.43
CA GLU A 49 -4.86 -5.57 14.19
C GLU A 49 -5.01 -6.98 14.78
N ASP A 50 -4.28 -7.95 14.22
CA ASP A 50 -4.33 -9.38 14.61
C ASP A 50 -3.98 -9.60 16.10
N ARG A 51 -3.31 -8.63 16.74
CA ARG A 51 -2.89 -8.70 18.16
C ARG A 51 -4.01 -8.38 19.15
N THR A 52 -5.02 -7.60 18.76
CA THR A 52 -6.06 -7.11 19.68
C THR A 52 -7.48 -7.43 19.21
N GLY A 53 -7.67 -7.82 17.95
CA GLY A 53 -8.97 -8.19 17.39
C GLY A 53 -9.95 -7.02 17.31
N GLN A 54 -9.46 -5.78 17.30
CA GLN A 54 -10.26 -4.58 17.22
C GLN A 54 -10.18 -3.96 15.82
N ASP A 55 -11.35 -3.67 15.25
CA ASP A 55 -11.54 -3.05 13.95
C ASP A 55 -11.48 -1.52 14.10
N GLU A 56 -10.36 -0.91 13.71
CA GLU A 56 -10.16 0.55 13.81
C GLU A 56 -10.41 1.26 12.46
N PRO A 57 -11.07 2.44 12.44
CA PRO A 57 -11.32 3.19 11.21
C PRO A 57 -10.00 3.80 10.68
N ALA A 58 -9.49 3.30 9.56
CA ALA A 58 -8.32 3.87 8.90
C ALA A 58 -8.70 4.89 7.81
N LEU A 59 -7.92 5.96 7.75
CA LEU A 59 -8.05 7.02 6.78
C LEU A 59 -7.35 6.59 5.50
N PHE A 60 -8.08 6.24 4.45
CA PHE A 60 -7.52 6.11 3.10
C PHE A 60 -7.74 7.40 2.32
N ARG A 61 -6.67 7.97 1.77
CA ARG A 61 -6.71 9.18 0.93
C ARG A 61 -5.99 8.92 -0.38
N THR A 62 -6.62 9.32 -1.48
CA THR A 62 -6.02 9.30 -2.80
C THR A 62 -5.77 10.73 -3.26
N ARG A 63 -4.55 11.00 -3.74
CA ARG A 63 -4.16 12.26 -4.37
C ARG A 63 -3.70 11.95 -5.79
N ALA A 64 -4.66 11.94 -6.71
CA ALA A 64 -4.40 11.65 -8.12
C ALA A 64 -3.44 12.67 -8.75
N ASP A 65 -3.51 13.95 -8.35
CA ASP A 65 -2.57 15.00 -8.79
C ASP A 65 -1.11 14.68 -8.44
N GLU A 66 -0.87 14.02 -7.31
CA GLU A 66 0.47 13.66 -6.83
C GLU A 66 0.81 12.19 -7.07
N MET A 67 -0.11 11.43 -7.70
CA MET A 67 -0.05 9.97 -7.82
C MET A 67 0.30 9.29 -6.49
N ARG A 68 -0.32 9.77 -5.41
CA ARG A 68 -0.04 9.34 -4.04
C ARG A 68 -1.28 8.77 -3.36
N LEU A 69 -1.13 7.60 -2.77
CA LEU A 69 -2.11 6.97 -1.90
C LEU A 69 -1.58 7.03 -0.47
N GLU A 70 -2.44 7.32 0.49
CA GLU A 70 -2.09 7.38 1.91
C GLU A 70 -3.10 6.58 2.70
N TRP A 71 -2.63 5.81 3.68
CA TRP A 71 -3.45 5.07 4.63
C TRP A 71 -2.89 5.19 6.05
N GLY A 72 -3.73 4.97 7.06
CA GLY A 72 -3.28 4.94 8.46
C GLY A 72 -4.45 4.92 9.42
N THR A 73 -4.25 4.41 10.63
CA THR A 73 -5.31 4.31 11.66
C THR A 73 -5.56 5.66 12.32
N ARG A 74 -6.83 6.01 12.62
CA ARG A 74 -7.15 7.28 13.32
C ARG A 74 -7.41 7.05 14.81
N GLU A 75 -6.84 7.94 15.63
CA GLU A 75 -6.82 8.02 17.12
C GLU A 75 -6.07 6.86 17.80
N GLY A 76 -4.79 7.08 18.13
CA GLY A 76 -3.89 6.08 18.75
C GLY A 76 -2.85 5.46 17.79
N GLY A 77 -2.82 5.95 16.55
CA GLY A 77 -2.08 5.48 15.37
C GLY A 77 -0.84 4.62 15.61
N ALA A 78 -1.04 3.29 15.60
CA ALA A 78 0.03 2.30 15.58
C ALA A 78 0.98 2.50 14.39
N TYR A 79 0.43 2.87 13.22
CA TYR A 79 1.21 3.14 12.00
C TYR A 79 0.47 4.00 10.97
N THR A 80 1.24 4.59 10.06
CA THR A 80 0.79 5.30 8.86
C THR A 80 1.56 4.81 7.65
N GLY A 81 0.92 4.76 6.48
CA GLY A 81 1.52 4.30 5.25
C GLY A 81 1.19 5.20 4.06
N TRP A 82 2.08 5.23 3.08
CA TRP A 82 1.81 5.85 1.80
C TRP A 82 2.45 5.08 0.66
N LEU A 83 1.85 5.19 -0.52
CA LEU A 83 2.35 4.69 -1.79
C LEU A 83 2.43 5.86 -2.74
N GLN A 84 3.56 6.02 -3.41
CA GLN A 84 3.75 7.01 -4.45
C GLN A 84 4.14 6.33 -5.75
N VAL A 85 3.54 6.75 -6.85
CA VAL A 85 3.87 6.28 -8.19
C VAL A 85 4.52 7.41 -8.98
N ALA A 86 5.73 7.19 -9.47
CA ALA A 86 6.45 8.12 -10.33
C ALA A 86 6.63 7.51 -11.72
N GLY A 87 6.20 8.21 -12.77
CA GLY A 87 6.46 7.77 -14.14
C GLY A 87 7.94 7.93 -14.50
N THR A 88 8.59 6.91 -15.03
CA THR A 88 10.01 6.97 -15.44
C THR A 88 10.21 7.32 -16.92
N GLY A 89 9.12 7.66 -17.62
CA GLY A 89 9.13 8.17 -19.01
C GLY A 89 9.31 7.12 -20.11
N ALA A 90 9.60 5.87 -19.77
CA ALA A 90 9.84 4.78 -20.73
C ALA A 90 8.68 3.76 -20.83
N GLY A 91 7.45 4.17 -20.50
CA GLY A 91 6.32 3.24 -20.34
C GLY A 91 6.40 2.40 -19.05
N ALA A 92 7.34 2.74 -18.16
CA ALA A 92 7.52 2.15 -16.86
C ALA A 92 7.31 3.21 -15.76
N SER A 93 7.12 2.73 -14.54
CA SER A 93 6.91 3.56 -13.36
C SER A 93 7.68 3.03 -12.19
N GLU A 94 8.03 3.89 -11.25
CA GLU A 94 8.59 3.52 -9.97
C GLU A 94 7.50 3.67 -8.90
N VAL A 95 7.23 2.60 -8.18
CA VAL A 95 6.31 2.61 -7.04
C VAL A 95 7.14 2.56 -5.77
N THR A 96 6.93 3.53 -4.91
CA THR A 96 7.54 3.59 -3.59
C THR A 96 6.45 3.44 -2.54
N VAL A 97 6.61 2.47 -1.66
CA VAL A 97 5.75 2.28 -0.49
C VAL A 97 6.55 2.58 0.76
N HIS A 98 5.95 3.33 1.66
CA HIS A 98 6.55 3.70 2.94
C HIS A 98 5.56 3.44 4.07
N LEU A 99 6.06 2.90 5.18
CA LEU A 99 5.34 2.67 6.41
C LEU A 99 6.09 3.32 7.56
N SER A 100 5.39 4.06 8.39
CA SER A 100 5.92 4.71 9.59
C SER A 100 5.12 4.23 10.80
N PHE A 101 5.82 3.69 11.78
CA PHE A 101 5.28 3.18 13.04
C PHE A 101 5.59 4.19 14.15
N ALA A 102 4.53 4.73 14.76
CA ALA A 102 4.69 5.74 15.82
C ALA A 102 5.28 5.12 17.10
N ASP A 103 4.96 3.86 17.39
CA ASP A 103 5.33 3.16 18.62
C ASP A 103 5.96 1.79 18.32
N GLU A 104 7.09 1.50 18.98
CA GLU A 104 7.87 0.26 18.81
C GLU A 104 7.09 -1.01 19.19
N ARG A 105 6.02 -0.88 19.98
CA ARG A 105 5.15 -2.03 20.33
C ARG A 105 4.39 -2.58 19.12
N HIS A 106 4.15 -1.75 18.11
CA HIS A 106 3.46 -2.12 16.88
C HIS A 106 4.44 -2.49 15.76
N ASP A 107 5.75 -2.30 15.98
CA ASP A 107 6.80 -2.67 15.05
C ASP A 107 6.96 -4.21 15.06
N PRO A 108 6.69 -4.89 13.93
CA PRO A 108 6.90 -6.33 13.83
C PRO A 108 8.38 -6.70 13.57
N GLY A 109 9.26 -5.72 13.38
CA GLY A 109 10.67 -5.86 13.04
C GLY A 109 10.96 -5.46 11.59
N GLU A 110 12.10 -4.79 11.37
CA GLU A 110 12.56 -4.33 10.06
C GLU A 110 12.49 -5.43 8.99
N GLU A 111 13.06 -6.60 9.26
CA GLU A 111 13.09 -7.70 8.29
C GLU A 111 11.68 -8.16 7.89
N VAL A 112 10.76 -8.16 8.85
CA VAL A 112 9.36 -8.56 8.62
C VAL A 112 8.66 -7.52 7.76
N VAL A 113 8.75 -6.24 8.14
CA VAL A 113 8.13 -5.14 7.38
C VAL A 113 8.69 -5.07 5.96
N LEU A 114 10.01 -5.10 5.80
CA LEU A 114 10.65 -5.04 4.48
C LEU A 114 10.27 -6.23 3.61
N THR A 115 10.26 -7.45 4.16
CA THR A 115 9.81 -8.64 3.42
C THR A 115 8.33 -8.53 3.01
N ALA A 116 7.48 -8.01 3.91
CA ALA A 116 6.07 -7.82 3.64
C ALA A 116 5.83 -6.77 2.55
N LEU A 117 6.59 -5.66 2.57
CA LEU A 117 6.59 -4.63 1.53
C LEU A 117 7.08 -5.18 0.19
N GLU A 118 8.17 -5.93 0.18
CA GLU A 118 8.73 -6.54 -1.04
C GLU A 118 7.71 -7.49 -1.68
N ARG A 119 7.09 -8.38 -0.91
CA ARG A 119 6.04 -9.27 -1.41
C ARG A 119 4.79 -8.53 -1.91
N SER A 120 4.47 -7.41 -1.29
CA SER A 120 3.34 -6.57 -1.69
C SER A 120 3.59 -5.92 -3.04
N LEU A 121 4.79 -5.38 -3.24
CA LEU A 121 5.25 -4.81 -4.50
C LEU A 121 5.39 -5.88 -5.59
N GLU A 122 5.84 -7.10 -5.25
CA GLU A 122 5.88 -8.24 -6.18
C GLU A 122 4.48 -8.57 -6.73
N ARG A 123 3.49 -8.68 -5.85
CA ARG A 123 2.11 -8.93 -6.26
C ARG A 123 1.55 -7.80 -7.11
N LEU A 124 1.84 -6.55 -6.75
CA LEU A 124 1.42 -5.40 -7.53
C LEU A 124 2.03 -5.42 -8.93
N GLU A 125 3.33 -5.74 -9.06
CA GLU A 125 4.00 -5.86 -10.35
C GLU A 125 3.36 -6.95 -11.21
N GLU A 126 3.12 -8.13 -10.63
CA GLU A 126 2.53 -9.26 -11.36
C GLU A 126 1.14 -8.90 -11.88
N GLN A 127 0.30 -8.24 -11.08
CA GLN A 127 -1.03 -7.80 -11.49
C GLN A 127 -0.98 -6.74 -12.59
N VAL A 128 -0.09 -5.76 -12.45
CA VAL A 128 0.13 -4.73 -13.47
C VAL A 128 0.56 -5.37 -14.77
N ARG A 129 1.46 -6.35 -14.73
CA ARG A 129 1.93 -7.09 -15.91
C ARG A 129 0.77 -7.82 -16.59
N LEU A 130 -0.02 -8.60 -15.83
CA LEU A 130 -1.18 -9.33 -16.36
C LEU A 130 -2.20 -8.39 -17.03
N ARG A 131 -2.41 -7.20 -16.48
CA ARG A 131 -3.31 -6.18 -17.05
C ARG A 131 -2.77 -5.59 -18.35
N VAL A 132 -1.47 -5.35 -18.44
CA VAL A 132 -0.83 -4.86 -19.68
C VAL A 132 -0.88 -5.94 -20.76
N GLU A 133 -0.72 -7.21 -20.40
CA GLU A 133 -0.82 -8.35 -21.31
C GLU A 133 -2.25 -8.58 -21.84
N ASP A 134 -3.28 -8.40 -21.00
CA ASP A 134 -4.70 -8.51 -21.39
C ASP A 134 -5.19 -7.34 -22.27
N ALA A 135 -4.52 -6.18 -22.18
CA ALA A 135 -4.88 -4.98 -22.94
C ALA A 135 -4.17 -4.86 -24.32
N GLY A 136 -3.31 -5.81 -24.68
CA GLY A 136 -2.54 -5.85 -25.94
C GLY A 136 -3.15 -6.73 -27.01
#